data_AF-A0A7X5Y590-F1
#
_entry.id   AF-A0A7X5Y590-F1
#
_cell.length_a   1.000
_cell.length_b   1.000
_cell.length_c   1.000
_cell.angle_alpha   90.00
_cell.angle_beta   90.00
_cell.angle_gamma   90.00
#
_symmetry.space_group_name_H-M   'P 1'
#
loop_
_entity.id
_entity.type
_entity.pdbx_description
1 polymer ?
#
loop_
_entity_poly.entity_id
_entity_poly.type
_entity_poly.pdbx_seq_one_letter_code
_entity_poly.pdbx_strand_id
1 'polypeptide(L)'
;MTRKAKLLLGALAAIGIAELWHGPVGAAADVRTDMEREARSLLDYYELPGVTARMDDAPLTRRIILKGPADDFQRRALVELVGELPGVNDVRWDPDSPVINNFPRRAAPAAGGPR
;
A
#
# COMPACT_ATOMS: atom_id res chain seq x y z
N MET A 1 20.99 -10.50 -48.89
CA MET A 1 19.89 -10.75 -47.93
C MET A 1 18.56 -10.87 -48.67
N THR A 2 17.82 -11.95 -48.46
CA THR A 2 16.51 -12.18 -49.09
C THR A 2 15.43 -11.31 -48.45
N ARG A 3 14.37 -10.92 -49.19
CA ARG A 3 13.27 -10.08 -48.65
C ARG A 3 12.63 -10.68 -47.40
N LYS A 4 12.54 -12.03 -47.34
CA LYS A 4 12.07 -12.78 -46.18
C LYS A 4 12.90 -12.51 -44.92
N ALA A 5 14.23 -12.45 -45.05
CA ALA A 5 15.13 -12.16 -43.93
C ALA A 5 14.94 -10.73 -43.40
N LYS A 6 14.69 -9.75 -44.28
CA LYS A 6 14.41 -8.37 -43.88
C LYS A 6 13.09 -8.24 -43.12
N LEU A 7 12.05 -8.94 -43.57
CA LEU A 7 10.74 -8.97 -42.88
C LEU A 7 10.83 -9.64 -41.51
N LEU A 8 11.55 -10.77 -41.41
CA LEU A 8 11.78 -11.46 -40.13
C LEU A 8 12.55 -10.59 -39.13
N LEU A 9 13.59 -9.88 -39.59
CA LEU A 9 14.35 -8.98 -38.73
C LEU A 9 13.49 -7.83 -38.20
N GLY A 10 12.63 -7.25 -39.05
CA GLY A 10 11.68 -6.22 -38.64
C GLY A 10 10.65 -6.72 -37.63
N ALA A 11 10.12 -7.93 -37.83
CA ALA A 11 9.18 -8.54 -36.89
C ALA A 11 9.81 -8.81 -35.52
N LEU A 12 11.04 -9.35 -35.50
CA LEU A 12 11.78 -9.59 -34.26
C LEU A 12 12.14 -8.28 -33.54
N ALA A 13 12.50 -7.23 -34.28
CA ALA A 13 12.76 -5.92 -33.71
C ALA A 13 11.49 -5.31 -33.09
N ALA A 14 10.33 -5.45 -33.76
CA ALA A 14 9.05 -4.98 -33.23
C ALA A 14 8.63 -5.74 -31.97
N ILE A 15 8.79 -7.07 -31.95
CA ILE A 15 8.54 -7.89 -30.76
C ILE A 15 9.49 -7.47 -29.63
N GLY A 16 10.79 -7.33 -29.90
CA GLY A 16 11.76 -6.92 -28.88
C GLY A 16 11.47 -5.54 -28.30
N ILE A 17 11.03 -4.57 -29.10
CA ILE A 17 10.63 -3.23 -28.63
C ILE A 17 9.34 -3.32 -27.81
N ALA A 18 8.37 -4.12 -28.26
CA ALA A 18 7.13 -4.35 -27.53
C ALA A 18 7.39 -5.05 -26.18
N GLU A 19 8.29 -6.04 -26.12
CA GLU A 19 8.69 -6.71 -24.89
C GLU A 19 9.49 -5.78 -23.97
N LEU A 20 10.28 -4.86 -24.53
CA LEU A 20 11.01 -3.88 -23.73
C LEU A 20 10.06 -2.83 -23.11
N TRP A 21 8.99 -2.46 -23.84
CA TRP A 21 8.05 -1.43 -23.42
C TRP A 21 6.84 -1.96 -22.63
N HIS A 22 6.41 -3.19 -22.92
CA HIS A 22 5.22 -3.84 -22.36
C HIS A 22 5.51 -5.19 -21.72
N GLY A 23 6.74 -5.72 -21.85
CA GLY A 23 7.08 -7.00 -21.27
C GLY A 23 7.32 -6.93 -19.76
N PRO A 24 7.38 -8.11 -19.12
CA PRO A 24 7.46 -8.26 -17.67
C PRO A 24 8.70 -7.62 -17.05
N VAL A 25 9.71 -7.28 -17.85
CA VAL A 25 10.96 -6.67 -17.39
C VAL A 25 10.81 -5.17 -17.06
N GLY A 26 9.82 -4.47 -17.66
CA GLY A 26 9.65 -3.02 -17.50
C GLY A 26 8.46 -2.60 -16.63
N ALA A 27 7.36 -3.35 -16.62
CA ALA A 27 6.10 -2.97 -15.95
C ALA A 27 5.69 -3.89 -14.78
N ALA A 28 6.38 -5.02 -14.59
CA ALA A 28 6.12 -5.96 -13.49
C ALA A 28 7.28 -6.00 -12.47
N ALA A 29 8.16 -4.99 -12.48
CA ALA A 29 9.04 -4.73 -11.35
C ALA A 29 8.12 -4.51 -10.12
N ASP A 30 8.07 -5.52 -9.25
CA ASP A 30 7.13 -5.76 -8.17
C ASP A 30 6.14 -4.62 -7.87
N VAL A 31 4.90 -4.74 -8.37
CA VAL A 31 3.76 -3.87 -8.01
C VAL A 31 3.64 -3.73 -6.48
N ARG A 32 3.99 -4.81 -5.75
CA ARG A 32 4.15 -4.80 -4.29
C ARG A 32 5.11 -3.71 -3.82
N THR A 33 6.32 -3.70 -4.37
CA THR A 33 7.40 -2.78 -3.97
C THR A 33 7.00 -1.34 -4.24
N ASP A 34 6.36 -1.08 -5.38
CA ASP A 34 5.90 0.27 -5.72
C ASP A 34 4.80 0.74 -4.77
N MET A 35 3.81 -0.11 -4.48
CA MET A 35 2.74 0.21 -3.52
C MET A 35 3.27 0.41 -2.10
N GLU A 36 4.17 -0.45 -1.64
CA GLU A 36 4.80 -0.32 -0.32
C GLU A 36 5.65 0.95 -0.23
N ARG A 37 6.35 1.31 -1.31
CA ARG A 37 7.14 2.56 -1.39
C ARG A 37 6.26 3.79 -1.36
N GLU A 38 5.17 3.80 -2.10
CA GLU A 38 4.23 4.92 -2.14
C GLU A 38 3.53 5.10 -0.79
N ALA A 39 3.07 4.01 -0.18
CA ALA A 39 2.52 4.03 1.17
C ALA A 39 3.56 4.50 2.19
N ARG A 40 4.83 4.10 2.06
CA ARG A 40 5.90 4.59 2.95
C ARG A 40 6.15 6.08 2.78
N SER A 41 6.22 6.58 1.54
CA SER A 41 6.40 8.01 1.26
C SER A 41 5.27 8.84 1.88
N LEU A 42 4.04 8.33 1.86
CA LEU A 42 2.88 8.98 2.45
C LEU A 42 2.98 8.99 3.98
N LEU A 43 3.38 7.89 4.62
CA LEU A 43 3.62 7.85 6.07
C LEU A 43 4.77 8.79 6.49
N ASP A 44 5.82 8.90 5.69
CA ASP A 44 6.92 9.83 5.93
C ASP A 44 6.48 11.29 5.79
N TYR A 45 5.63 11.60 4.79
CA TYR A 45 5.05 12.93 4.61
C TYR A 45 4.22 13.39 5.81
N TYR A 46 3.47 12.47 6.44
CA TYR A 46 2.70 12.74 7.65
C TYR A 46 3.49 12.58 8.95
N GLU A 47 4.82 12.43 8.87
CA GLU A 47 5.72 12.31 10.02
C GLU A 47 5.36 11.14 10.96
N LEU A 48 5.00 9.99 10.39
CA LEU A 48 4.63 8.77 11.12
C LEU A 48 5.70 7.66 11.01
N PRO A 49 6.94 7.87 11.51
CA PRO A 49 8.02 6.91 11.34
C PRO A 49 7.77 5.59 12.10
N GLY A 50 6.94 5.61 13.15
CA GLY A 50 6.59 4.43 13.93
C GLY A 50 5.54 3.53 13.28
N VAL A 51 4.87 3.99 12.21
CA VAL A 51 3.89 3.23 11.45
C VAL A 51 4.55 2.66 10.20
N THR A 52 4.25 1.41 9.91
CA THR A 52 4.74 0.67 8.75
C THR A 52 3.55 0.22 7.90
N ALA A 53 3.72 0.24 6.58
CA ALA A 53 2.74 -0.28 5.62
C ALA A 53 3.38 -1.44 4.87
N ARG A 54 2.72 -2.60 4.85
CA ARG A 54 3.17 -3.77 4.08
C ARG A 54 2.03 -4.39 3.32
N MET A 55 2.31 -4.91 2.15
CA MET A 55 1.31 -5.65 1.40
C MET A 55 1.13 -7.05 2.01
N ASP A 56 -0.13 -7.48 2.11
CA ASP A 56 -0.50 -8.85 2.44
C ASP A 56 0.12 -9.81 1.41
N ASP A 57 0.57 -10.99 1.85
CA ASP A 57 1.24 -11.96 0.97
C ASP A 57 0.23 -12.69 0.04
N ALA A 58 -1.07 -12.40 0.16
CA ALA A 58 -2.13 -12.94 -0.66
C ALA A 58 -2.27 -12.16 -2.00
N PRO A 59 -1.81 -12.71 -3.15
CA PRO A 59 -1.62 -11.95 -4.39
C PRO A 59 -2.91 -11.42 -5.03
N LEU A 60 -4.07 -11.99 -4.70
CA LEU A 60 -5.37 -11.59 -5.25
C LEU A 60 -6.01 -10.41 -4.50
N THR A 61 -5.66 -10.23 -3.23
CA THR A 61 -6.12 -9.13 -2.39
C THR A 61 -4.97 -8.17 -2.25
N ARG A 62 -4.92 -7.13 -3.10
CA ARG A 62 -3.99 -6.00 -3.00
C ARG A 62 -4.28 -5.19 -1.73
N ARG A 63 -3.98 -5.80 -0.60
CA ARG A 63 -4.31 -5.30 0.73
C ARG A 63 -3.05 -4.76 1.38
N ILE A 64 -3.13 -3.57 1.96
CA ILE A 64 -2.09 -3.02 2.81
C ILE A 64 -2.45 -3.23 4.28
N ILE A 65 -1.50 -3.78 5.03
CA ILE A 65 -1.54 -3.90 6.47
C ILE A 65 -0.70 -2.80 7.08
N LEU A 66 -1.36 -1.92 7.84
CA LEU A 66 -0.72 -0.86 8.63
C LEU A 66 -0.39 -1.41 10.02
N LYS A 67 0.86 -1.22 10.48
CA LYS A 67 1.32 -1.69 11.79
C LYS A 67 2.10 -0.60 12.49
N GLY A 68 1.77 -0.32 13.75
CA GLY A 68 2.48 0.65 14.56
C GLY A 68 1.62 1.30 15.65
N PRO A 69 2.23 2.17 16.47
CA PRO A 69 1.53 2.90 17.50
C PRO A 69 0.73 4.06 16.90
N ALA A 70 -0.58 4.06 17.10
CA ALA A 70 -1.49 5.12 16.68
C ALA A 70 -2.77 5.10 17.51
N ASP A 71 -3.40 6.26 17.66
CA ASP A 71 -4.74 6.37 18.28
C ASP A 71 -5.87 6.04 17.28
N ASP A 72 -7.10 5.86 17.78
CA ASP A 72 -8.24 5.46 16.95
C ASP A 72 -8.58 6.46 15.85
N PHE A 73 -8.29 7.75 16.05
CA PHE A 73 -8.50 8.78 15.04
C PHE A 73 -7.47 8.64 13.93
N GLN A 74 -6.18 8.57 14.29
CA GLN A 74 -5.07 8.35 13.37
C GLN A 74 -5.25 7.06 12.57
N ARG A 75 -5.63 5.95 13.23
CA ARG A 75 -5.85 4.66 12.56
C ARG A 75 -6.91 4.76 11.46
N ARG A 76 -8.05 5.42 11.74
CA ARG A 76 -9.11 5.60 10.74
C ARG A 76 -8.67 6.50 9.59
N ALA A 77 -8.07 7.64 9.91
CA ALA A 77 -7.61 8.59 8.90
C ALA A 77 -6.56 7.96 7.96
N LEU A 78 -5.63 7.17 8.50
CA LEU A 78 -4.60 6.50 7.70
C LEU A 78 -5.16 5.36 6.86
N VAL A 79 -6.14 4.61 7.37
CA VAL A 79 -6.82 3.57 6.57
C VAL A 79 -7.51 4.20 5.37
N GLU A 80 -8.19 5.33 5.55
CA GLU A 80 -8.85 6.07 4.46
C GLU A 80 -7.82 6.60 3.45
N LEU A 81 -6.82 7.33 3.93
CA LEU A 81 -5.80 7.97 3.11
C LEU A 81 -4.95 6.97 2.30
N VAL A 82 -4.54 5.86 2.91
CA VAL A 82 -3.78 4.80 2.21
C VAL A 82 -4.70 4.01 1.27
N GLY A 83 -5.99 3.93 1.58
CA GLY A 83 -6.99 3.29 0.72
C GLY A 83 -7.24 4.04 -0.58
N GLU A 84 -6.92 5.34 -0.65
CA GLU A 84 -7.01 6.15 -1.86
C GLU A 84 -5.83 5.93 -2.82
N LEU A 85 -4.79 5.20 -2.41
CA LEU A 85 -3.62 4.95 -3.26
C LEU A 85 -3.99 4.09 -4.49
N PRO A 86 -3.46 4.42 -5.68
CA PRO A 86 -3.75 3.67 -6.89
C PRO A 86 -3.42 2.18 -6.76
N GLY A 87 -4.42 1.34 -7.03
CA GLY A 87 -4.25 -0.11 -7.06
C GLY A 87 -4.32 -0.81 -5.70
N VAL A 88 -4.50 -0.08 -4.60
CA VAL A 88 -4.89 -0.63 -3.30
C VAL A 88 -6.38 -0.99 -3.33
N ASN A 89 -6.74 -2.17 -2.81
CA ASN A 89 -8.12 -2.66 -2.77
C ASN A 89 -8.69 -2.67 -1.35
N ASP A 90 -7.83 -2.88 -0.35
CA ASP A 90 -8.23 -2.96 1.06
C ASP A 90 -7.08 -2.45 1.94
N VAL A 91 -7.41 -1.78 3.03
CA VAL A 91 -6.42 -1.34 4.02
C VAL A 91 -6.93 -1.70 5.40
N ARG A 92 -6.07 -2.34 6.19
CA ARG A 92 -6.42 -2.75 7.55
C ARG A 92 -5.28 -2.45 8.50
N TRP A 93 -5.66 -2.21 9.74
CA TRP A 93 -4.69 -2.11 10.81
C TRP A 93 -4.39 -3.51 11.38
N ASP A 94 -3.13 -3.81 11.64
CA ASP A 94 -2.69 -5.02 12.31
C ASP A 94 -3.28 -5.02 13.74
N PRO A 95 -4.13 -6.01 14.09
CA PRO A 95 -4.80 -6.06 15.39
C PRO A 95 -3.81 -6.13 16.58
N ASP A 96 -2.59 -6.63 16.36
CA ASP A 96 -1.55 -6.73 17.39
C ASP A 96 -0.78 -5.40 17.58
N SER A 97 -1.14 -4.36 16.84
CA SER A 97 -0.50 -3.05 16.96
C SER A 97 -0.88 -2.31 18.24
N PRO A 98 0.08 -1.65 18.92
CA PRO A 98 -0.19 -0.88 20.12
C PRO A 98 -1.14 0.29 19.86
N VAL A 99 -2.18 0.44 20.68
CA VAL A 99 -3.09 1.59 20.64
C VAL A 99 -2.54 2.67 21.56
N ILE A 100 -2.28 3.87 21.02
CA ILE A 100 -1.98 5.03 21.85
C ILE A 100 -3.29 5.71 22.21
N ASN A 101 -3.61 5.83 23.50
CA ASN A 101 -4.77 6.62 23.95
C ASN A 101 -4.33 8.04 24.27
N ASN A 102 -4.27 8.91 23.25
CA ASN A 102 -4.00 10.34 23.45
C ASN A 102 -5.20 11.10 24.04
N PHE A 103 -6.40 10.54 23.90
CA PHE A 103 -7.61 11.08 24.49
C PHE A 103 -7.99 10.24 25.71
N PRO A 104 -7.88 10.77 26.95
CA PRO A 104 -8.41 10.07 28.10
C PRO A 104 -9.91 9.88 27.87
N ARG A 105 -10.35 8.60 27.92
CA ARG A 105 -11.78 8.24 27.91
C ARG A 105 -12.46 9.16 28.93
N ARG A 106 -13.39 10.02 28.51
CA ARG A 106 -14.18 10.83 29.45
C ARG A 106 -14.68 9.87 30.51
N ALA A 107 -14.25 10.07 31.76
CA ALA A 107 -14.73 9.27 32.88
C ALA A 107 -16.26 9.30 32.82
N ALA A 108 -16.89 8.11 32.76
CA ALA A 108 -18.33 8.02 32.88
C ALA A 108 -18.74 8.79 34.14
N PRO A 109 -19.81 9.61 34.12
CA PRO A 109 -20.29 10.26 35.33
C PRO A 109 -20.50 9.16 36.38
N ALA A 110 -19.85 9.33 37.53
CA ALA A 110 -19.91 8.37 38.62
C ALA A 110 -21.37 8.05 38.93
N ALA A 111 -21.78 6.82 38.61
CA ALA A 111 -23.09 6.32 38.96
C ALA A 111 -23.10 6.09 40.48
N GLY A 112 -23.60 7.08 41.23
CA GLY A 112 -23.84 7.03 42.68
C GLY A 112 -23.07 8.11 43.45
N GLY A 113 -23.66 8.90 44.34
CA GLY A 113 -24.98 8.91 45.00
C GLY A 113 -25.16 10.27 45.73
N PRO A 114 -25.89 10.43 46.85
CA PRO A 114 -26.58 9.43 47.69
C PRO A 114 -28.12 9.62 47.73
N ARG A 115 -28.71 8.74 48.54
CA ARG A 115 -30.13 8.46 48.84
C ARG A 115 -31.03 9.67 49.08
#